data_AF-A0A1Z1WGB6-F1
#
_entry.id   AF-A0A1Z1WGB6-F1
#
_cell.length_a   1.000
_cell.length_b   1.000
_cell.length_c   1.000
_cell.angle_alpha   90.00
_cell.angle_beta   90.00
_cell.angle_gamma   90.00
#
_symmetry.space_group_name_H-M   'P 1'
#
loop_
_entity.id
_entity.type
_entity.pdbx_description
1 polymer ?
#
loop_
_entity_poly.entity_id
_entity_poly.type
_entity_poly.pdbx_seq_one_letter_code
_entity_poly.pdbx_strand_id
1 'polypeptide(L)'
;MSLLVVGLSHRSAPVSVLERAALTVDAQARLLHDTVAAEPAAEAAVLATCNRIELYADVDKFHAGVAELSTLLALHSGVSLEELTPYLYVHYEDRAVHHLFSVACGLDSMVVGEGQILGQIKDALARGQELHTAGRLLNDLFQQALRVGKRAHSETGIDRAGQSLVTFGLEQLAGREPVHAWAKGKRALVIGAGSMSSLAAATLARSGVDEVVVANRTLDRAERLAEILTEGGTGVVARAVPMSQVAEELTRADVAVSCTGATGLVLTAADVEAALAGRVGDVRDDVRDGHDGSACDDDDCVIAPHATAERTAEAVAPDTVTPAPETGGCPVGRVGDETAYEQHAALVENSPAVGGGPVRVGRVAPAVVPAARAASLYLLDLAMPRDIDAAAHRLTGVRLVDIESLADASADAPMAADVDAVRTIVSDEVAAFGAAQRAAHITPTVVALRTMAADVVSGEIARLDGRLPGLGDKERAEITQTVRRVVDKLLHAPTVRVKQLASEPGGAGYADALRTLFDLDPETVAAVSRADLLSNAGGQQNQLHENDEPKRGRA
;
A
#
# COMPACT_ATOMS: atom_id res chain seq x y z
N MET A 1 25.19 11.56 7.80
CA MET A 1 24.50 10.66 6.88
C MET A 1 23.67 9.66 7.66
N SER A 2 22.44 10.07 7.90
CA SER A 2 21.38 9.29 8.54
C SER A 2 20.16 9.36 7.64
N LEU A 3 19.47 8.24 7.51
CA LEU A 3 18.25 8.14 6.71
C LEU A 3 17.11 8.96 7.36
N LEU A 4 16.45 9.79 6.56
CA LEU A 4 15.29 10.58 6.95
C LEU A 4 14.14 10.34 5.97
N VAL A 5 12.93 10.20 6.50
CA VAL A 5 11.70 10.17 5.72
C VAL A 5 10.78 11.26 6.23
N VAL A 6 10.33 12.11 5.31
CA VAL A 6 9.27 13.08 5.55
C VAL A 6 8.14 12.76 4.58
N GLY A 7 6.93 12.60 5.08
CA GLY A 7 5.82 12.25 4.22
C GLY A 7 4.46 12.40 4.87
N LEU A 8 3.44 12.17 4.06
CA LEU A 8 2.04 12.09 4.46
C LEU A 8 1.40 10.86 3.82
N SER A 9 0.40 10.30 4.48
CA SER A 9 -0.31 9.09 4.02
C SER A 9 -1.79 9.17 4.37
N HIS A 10 -2.58 8.24 3.86
CA HIS A 10 -4.00 8.10 4.21
C HIS A 10 -4.25 7.92 5.73
N ARG A 11 -3.25 7.48 6.50
CA ARG A 11 -3.35 7.39 7.97
C ARG A 11 -3.14 8.73 8.67
N SER A 12 -2.39 9.64 8.06
CA SER A 12 -2.02 10.93 8.67
C SER A 12 -2.77 12.12 8.10
N ALA A 13 -3.25 12.03 6.86
CA ALA A 13 -3.93 13.10 6.14
C ALA A 13 -5.26 12.61 5.55
N PRO A 14 -6.30 13.46 5.51
CA PRO A 14 -7.52 13.15 4.77
C PRO A 14 -7.23 13.10 3.25
N VAL A 15 -8.04 12.33 2.51
CA VAL A 15 -7.86 12.14 1.06
C VAL A 15 -7.81 13.46 0.30
N SER A 16 -8.64 14.44 0.67
CA SER A 16 -8.65 15.77 0.04
C SER A 16 -7.32 16.52 0.10
N VAL A 17 -6.52 16.31 1.16
CA VAL A 17 -5.17 16.87 1.29
C VAL A 17 -4.19 16.09 0.42
N LEU A 18 -4.30 14.76 0.38
CA LEU A 18 -3.45 13.90 -0.48
C LEU A 18 -3.66 14.19 -1.97
N GLU A 19 -4.91 14.38 -2.40
CA GLU A 19 -5.26 14.72 -3.78
C GLU A 19 -4.64 16.04 -4.22
N ARG A 20 -4.72 17.06 -3.36
CA ARG A 20 -4.11 18.36 -3.61
C ARG A 20 -2.59 18.31 -3.57
N ALA A 21 -2.03 17.45 -2.73
CA ALA A 21 -0.59 17.29 -2.60
C ALA A 21 0.02 16.39 -3.69
N ALA A 22 -0.81 15.70 -4.49
CA ALA A 22 -0.40 14.71 -5.48
C ALA A 22 0.65 15.27 -6.46
N LEU A 23 1.79 14.59 -6.55
CA LEU A 23 2.91 15.03 -7.38
C LEU A 23 2.82 14.44 -8.79
N THR A 24 2.80 15.32 -9.80
CA THR A 24 3.01 14.91 -11.19
C THR A 24 4.42 14.35 -11.40
N VAL A 25 4.63 13.54 -12.44
CA VAL A 25 5.95 12.95 -12.76
C VAL A 25 7.05 14.02 -12.92
N ASP A 26 6.70 15.18 -13.49
CA ASP A 26 7.63 16.30 -13.63
C ASP A 26 7.91 17.00 -12.29
N ALA A 27 6.90 17.13 -11.43
CA ALA A 27 7.08 17.68 -10.08
C ALA A 27 7.95 16.76 -9.21
N GLN A 28 7.76 15.43 -9.31
CA GLN A 28 8.61 14.44 -8.64
C GLN A 28 10.08 14.58 -9.07
N ALA A 29 10.35 14.74 -10.38
CA ALA A 29 11.71 14.91 -10.87
C ALA A 29 12.37 16.20 -10.36
N ARG A 30 11.62 17.32 -10.37
CA ARG A 30 12.11 18.59 -9.82
C ARG A 30 12.36 18.50 -8.31
N LEU A 31 11.44 17.91 -7.56
CA LEU A 31 11.59 17.68 -6.12
C LEU A 31 12.88 16.92 -5.80
N LEU A 32 13.16 15.83 -6.52
CA LEU A 32 14.37 15.03 -6.30
C LEU A 32 15.65 15.82 -6.60
N HIS A 33 15.70 16.56 -7.71
CA HIS A 33 16.85 17.37 -8.05
C HIS A 33 17.09 18.51 -7.06
N ASP A 34 16.03 19.21 -6.65
CA ASP A 34 16.12 20.29 -5.67
C ASP A 34 16.54 19.76 -4.30
N THR A 35 16.09 18.55 -3.93
CA THR A 35 16.49 17.91 -2.66
C THR A 35 17.98 17.61 -2.63
N VAL A 36 18.54 16.99 -3.69
CA VAL A 36 19.98 16.67 -3.75
C VAL A 36 20.84 17.92 -3.96
N ALA A 37 20.27 18.98 -4.55
CA ALA A 37 20.94 20.28 -4.66
C ALA A 37 20.98 21.05 -3.33
N ALA A 38 20.09 20.73 -2.38
CA ALA A 38 20.07 21.34 -1.07
C ALA A 38 21.17 20.74 -0.18
N GLU A 39 21.88 21.60 0.57
CA GLU A 39 23.02 21.19 1.40
C GLU A 39 22.76 20.08 2.45
N PRO A 40 21.54 19.83 2.98
CA PRO A 40 21.39 18.78 3.97
C PRO A 40 21.27 17.37 3.40
N ALA A 41 21.05 17.15 2.09
CA ALA A 41 20.73 15.84 1.54
C ALA A 41 21.72 15.36 0.45
N ALA A 42 22.30 14.17 0.65
CA ALA A 42 23.25 13.56 -0.28
C ALA A 42 22.59 12.65 -1.33
N GLU A 43 21.49 12.01 -0.94
CA GLU A 43 20.69 11.12 -1.79
C GLU A 43 19.20 11.43 -1.55
N ALA A 44 18.36 11.25 -2.56
CA ALA A 44 16.91 11.40 -2.45
C ALA A 44 16.15 10.37 -3.30
N ALA A 45 15.01 9.91 -2.79
CA ALA A 45 14.03 9.10 -3.52
C ALA A 45 12.61 9.49 -3.08
N VAL A 46 11.65 9.45 -3.99
CA VAL A 46 10.26 9.83 -3.71
C VAL A 46 9.33 8.65 -4.02
N LEU A 47 8.52 8.26 -3.05
CA LEU A 47 7.44 7.31 -3.20
C LEU A 47 6.13 8.08 -3.20
N ALA A 48 5.58 8.32 -4.38
CA ALA A 48 4.29 8.96 -4.58
C ALA A 48 3.29 7.95 -5.13
N THR A 49 2.24 7.67 -4.37
CA THR A 49 1.14 6.76 -4.72
C THR A 49 -0.19 7.45 -4.46
N CYS A 50 -1.31 6.78 -4.74
CA CYS A 50 -2.64 7.28 -4.36
C CYS A 50 -2.83 7.49 -2.85
N ASN A 51 -2.05 6.79 -2.02
CA ASN A 51 -2.28 6.71 -0.58
C ASN A 51 -1.15 7.33 0.25
N ARG A 52 -0.06 7.79 -0.39
CA ARG A 52 1.10 8.39 0.29
C ARG A 52 1.96 9.23 -0.63
N ILE A 53 2.63 10.20 -0.03
CA ILE A 53 3.76 10.93 -0.63
C ILE A 53 4.87 10.94 0.41
N GLU A 54 5.99 10.31 0.08
CA GLU A 54 7.11 10.13 1.00
C GLU A 54 8.40 10.52 0.29
N LEU A 55 9.16 11.43 0.91
CA LEU A 55 10.48 11.82 0.49
C LEU A 55 11.51 11.18 1.42
N TYR A 56 12.26 10.24 0.86
CA TYR A 56 13.39 9.57 1.50
C TYR A 56 14.66 10.33 1.16
N ALA A 57 15.47 10.68 2.14
CA ALA A 57 16.76 11.30 1.92
C ALA A 57 17.83 10.81 2.89
N ASP A 58 19.08 10.78 2.43
CA ASP A 58 20.24 10.66 3.32
C ASP A 58 20.67 12.07 3.74
N VAL A 59 20.56 12.37 5.03
CA VAL A 59 20.84 13.72 5.55
C VAL A 59 21.96 13.77 6.57
N ASP A 60 22.66 14.91 6.63
CA ASP A 60 23.73 15.11 7.61
C ASP A 60 23.22 15.51 8.99
N LYS A 61 22.16 16.32 9.06
CA LYS A 61 21.59 16.84 10.30
C LYS A 61 20.08 16.68 10.30
N PHE A 62 19.55 16.07 11.36
CA PHE A 62 18.13 15.80 11.50
C PHE A 62 17.25 17.05 11.36
N HIS A 63 17.45 18.08 12.19
CA HIS A 63 16.57 19.27 12.17
C HIS A 63 16.65 20.07 10.86
N ALA A 64 17.85 20.21 10.28
CA ALA A 64 18.01 20.89 9.01
C ALA A 64 17.35 20.10 7.87
N GLY A 65 17.52 18.77 7.86
CA GLY A 65 16.88 17.89 6.89
C GLY A 65 15.35 17.96 6.97
N VAL A 66 14.76 17.87 8.17
CA VAL A 66 13.30 17.93 8.34
C VAL A 66 12.73 19.25 7.83
N ALA A 67 13.34 20.38 8.18
CA ALA A 67 12.89 21.69 7.75
C ALA A 67 12.95 21.84 6.22
N GLU A 68 14.05 21.43 5.61
CA GLU A 68 14.27 21.55 4.18
C GLU A 68 13.34 20.63 3.37
N LEU A 69 13.28 19.34 3.72
CA LEU A 69 12.42 18.37 3.03
C LEU A 69 10.94 18.74 3.12
N SER A 70 10.49 19.24 4.28
CA SER A 70 9.09 19.69 4.44
C SER A 70 8.79 20.90 3.55
N THR A 71 9.75 21.82 3.44
CA THR A 71 9.61 23.02 2.59
C THR A 71 9.58 22.65 1.11
N LEU A 72 10.45 21.74 0.67
CA LEU A 72 10.48 21.26 -0.71
C LEU A 72 9.21 20.48 -1.07
N LEU A 73 8.72 19.62 -0.16
CA LEU A 73 7.44 18.94 -0.35
C LEU A 73 6.28 19.93 -0.50
N ALA A 74 6.20 20.96 0.34
CA ALA A 74 5.18 22.01 0.24
C ALA A 74 5.27 22.76 -1.10
N LEU A 75 6.48 23.14 -1.51
CA LEU A 75 6.71 23.86 -2.76
C LEU A 75 6.26 23.06 -3.99
N HIS A 76 6.65 21.79 -4.08
CA HIS A 76 6.39 20.94 -5.26
C HIS A 76 4.99 20.33 -5.28
N SER A 77 4.35 20.18 -4.11
CA SER A 77 2.95 19.77 -4.00
C SER A 77 1.97 20.90 -4.27
N GLY A 78 2.41 22.17 -4.17
CA GLY A 78 1.54 23.33 -4.30
C GLY A 78 0.63 23.58 -3.08
N VAL A 79 0.84 22.85 -1.98
CA VAL A 79 0.14 23.03 -0.70
C VAL A 79 1.07 23.75 0.28
N SER A 80 0.54 24.74 1.00
CA SER A 80 1.36 25.53 1.93
C SER A 80 1.96 24.65 3.06
N LEU A 81 3.15 25.01 3.54
CA LEU A 81 3.79 24.27 4.63
C LEU A 81 2.94 24.29 5.92
N GLU A 82 2.27 25.40 6.21
CA GLU A 82 1.35 25.54 7.36
C GLU A 82 0.21 24.53 7.29
N GLU A 83 -0.31 24.27 6.09
CA GLU A 83 -1.38 23.31 5.86
C GLU A 83 -0.90 21.86 5.90
N LEU A 84 0.32 21.56 5.43
CA LEU A 84 0.88 20.20 5.44
C LEU A 84 1.39 19.78 6.82
N THR A 85 1.96 20.70 7.60
CA THR A 85 2.65 20.41 8.88
C THR A 85 1.85 19.53 9.84
N PRO A 86 0.52 19.72 10.05
CA PRO A 86 -0.27 18.87 10.94
C PRO A 86 -0.34 17.39 10.51
N TYR A 87 -0.12 17.11 9.23
CA TYR A 87 -0.29 15.79 8.63
C TYR A 87 1.04 15.11 8.25
N LEU A 88 2.14 15.86 8.27
CA LEU A 88 3.47 15.32 8.00
C LEU A 88 3.94 14.47 9.17
N TYR A 89 4.38 13.25 8.87
CA TYR A 89 5.14 12.43 9.80
C TYR A 89 6.61 12.38 9.40
N VAL A 90 7.45 12.10 10.40
CA VAL A 90 8.90 12.03 10.24
C VAL A 90 9.42 10.74 10.85
N HIS A 91 10.22 10.01 10.07
CA HIS A 91 10.94 8.83 10.55
C HIS A 91 12.44 9.01 10.31
N TYR A 92 13.25 8.59 11.28
CA TYR A 92 14.70 8.78 11.28
C TYR A 92 15.39 7.45 11.58
N GLU A 93 16.50 7.21 10.87
CA GLU A 93 17.35 6.02 10.97
C GLU A 93 16.54 4.71 10.93
N ASP A 94 16.66 3.85 11.93
CA ASP A 94 16.00 2.54 11.99
C ASP A 94 14.48 2.64 11.82
N ARG A 95 13.85 3.74 12.26
CA ARG A 95 12.40 3.95 12.06
C ARG A 95 12.06 4.21 10.61
N ALA A 96 12.93 4.88 9.85
CA ALA A 96 12.73 5.10 8.42
C ALA A 96 12.88 3.79 7.63
N VAL A 97 13.85 2.95 8.01
CA VAL A 97 14.02 1.61 7.43
C VAL A 97 12.80 0.74 7.73
N HIS A 98 12.38 0.70 9.00
CA HIS A 98 11.20 -0.03 9.43
C HIS A 98 9.94 0.41 8.67
N HIS A 99 9.76 1.72 8.51
CA HIS A 99 8.63 2.29 7.76
C HIS A 99 8.61 1.76 6.31
N LEU A 100 9.71 1.90 5.57
CA LEU A 100 9.75 1.43 4.18
C LEU A 100 9.50 -0.07 4.08
N PHE A 101 10.05 -0.88 4.98
CA PHE A 101 9.83 -2.33 4.98
C PHE A 101 8.37 -2.67 5.30
N SER A 102 7.75 -1.96 6.25
CA SER A 102 6.33 -2.11 6.58
C SER A 102 5.43 -1.73 5.40
N VAL A 103 5.76 -0.64 4.70
CA VAL A 103 5.09 -0.21 3.47
C VAL A 103 5.27 -1.25 2.36
N ALA A 104 6.48 -1.78 2.16
CA ALA A 104 6.75 -2.82 1.16
C ALA A 104 6.03 -4.14 1.43
N CYS A 105 5.79 -4.47 2.70
CA CYS A 105 4.98 -5.59 3.13
C CYS A 105 3.46 -5.32 3.04
N GLY A 106 3.05 -4.10 2.70
CA GLY A 106 1.63 -3.73 2.62
C GLY A 106 0.94 -3.57 3.98
N LEU A 107 1.69 -3.50 5.10
CA LEU A 107 1.10 -3.30 6.44
C LEU A 107 0.51 -1.90 6.62
N ASP A 108 1.14 -0.93 5.99
CA ASP A 108 0.73 0.47 6.04
C ASP A 108 -0.08 0.88 4.81
N SER A 109 -0.54 -0.07 4.01
CA SER A 109 -1.46 0.16 2.90
C SER A 109 -2.92 0.25 3.37
N MET A 110 -3.76 0.90 2.57
CA MET A 110 -5.20 1.02 2.84
C MET A 110 -5.90 -0.33 2.83
N VAL A 111 -5.48 -1.22 1.93
CA VAL A 111 -5.79 -2.64 1.98
C VAL A 111 -4.51 -3.39 2.32
N VAL A 112 -4.52 -4.01 3.50
CA VAL A 112 -3.35 -4.69 4.05
C VAL A 112 -3.00 -5.88 3.18
N GLY A 113 -1.76 -5.95 2.68
CA GLY A 113 -1.28 -7.04 1.82
C GLY A 113 -1.48 -6.82 0.32
N GLU A 114 -1.81 -5.60 -0.12
CA GLU A 114 -1.87 -5.31 -1.55
C GLU A 114 -0.48 -5.45 -2.21
N GLY A 115 -0.36 -6.32 -3.22
CA GLY A 115 0.92 -6.55 -3.91
C GLY A 115 1.39 -5.42 -4.83
N GLN A 116 0.60 -4.36 -4.98
CA GLN A 116 0.88 -3.26 -5.92
C GLN A 116 1.97 -2.31 -5.41
N ILE A 117 2.08 -2.16 -4.09
CA ILE A 117 3.06 -1.28 -3.46
C ILE A 117 4.50 -1.70 -3.80
N LEU A 118 4.75 -3.00 -3.96
CA LEU A 118 6.05 -3.51 -4.41
C LEU A 118 6.42 -3.00 -5.81
N GLY A 119 5.46 -2.92 -6.73
CA GLY A 119 5.67 -2.33 -8.05
C GLY A 119 5.99 -0.84 -7.94
N GLN A 120 5.23 -0.10 -7.14
CA GLN A 120 5.41 1.34 -6.95
C GLN A 120 6.75 1.68 -6.30
N ILE A 121 7.21 0.88 -5.32
CA ILE A 121 8.55 1.03 -4.72
C ILE A 121 9.64 0.76 -5.75
N LYS A 122 9.46 -0.25 -6.62
CA LYS A 122 10.41 -0.54 -7.70
C LYS A 122 10.48 0.62 -8.69
N ASP A 123 9.35 1.19 -9.07
CA ASP A 123 9.28 2.32 -9.99
C ASP A 123 9.89 3.58 -9.38
N ALA A 124 9.65 3.85 -8.09
CA ALA A 124 10.27 4.94 -7.34
C ALA A 124 11.80 4.82 -7.31
N LEU A 125 12.32 3.60 -7.07
CA LEU A 125 13.77 3.35 -7.12
C LEU A 125 14.32 3.56 -8.54
N ALA A 126 13.67 3.00 -9.56
CA ALA A 126 14.09 3.15 -10.95
C ALA A 126 14.16 4.63 -11.34
N ARG A 127 13.18 5.43 -10.93
CA ARG A 127 13.16 6.87 -11.15
C ARG A 127 14.32 7.59 -10.47
N GLY A 128 14.60 7.26 -9.20
CA GLY A 128 15.74 7.81 -8.48
C GLY A 128 17.09 7.47 -9.13
N GLN A 129 17.22 6.26 -9.67
CA GLN A 129 18.42 5.80 -10.39
C GLN A 129 18.59 6.52 -11.74
N GLU A 130 17.52 6.63 -12.54
CA GLU A 130 17.51 7.35 -13.82
C GLU A 130 17.90 8.82 -13.66
N LEU A 131 17.43 9.46 -12.58
CA LEU A 131 17.72 10.86 -12.28
C LEU A 131 19.04 11.05 -11.51
N HIS A 132 19.76 9.96 -11.19
CA HIS A 132 20.98 9.98 -10.40
C HIS A 132 20.83 10.67 -9.03
N THR A 133 19.67 10.51 -8.40
CA THR A 133 19.36 11.06 -7.06
C THR A 133 19.37 9.99 -5.99
N ALA A 134 19.08 8.73 -6.34
CA ALA A 134 19.31 7.59 -5.45
C ALA A 134 20.76 7.12 -5.56
N GLY A 135 21.54 7.30 -4.51
CA GLY A 135 22.90 6.79 -4.42
C GLY A 135 22.94 5.36 -3.87
N ARG A 136 24.00 5.02 -3.13
CA ARG A 136 24.19 3.65 -2.64
C ARG A 136 23.21 3.33 -1.53
N LEU A 137 23.04 4.24 -0.57
CA LEU A 137 22.24 3.97 0.62
C LEU A 137 20.78 3.71 0.26
N LEU A 138 20.18 4.60 -0.53
CA LEU A 138 18.79 4.46 -0.94
C LEU A 138 18.58 3.27 -1.89
N ASN A 139 19.55 2.97 -2.76
CA ASN A 139 19.45 1.80 -3.64
C ASN A 139 19.45 0.49 -2.83
N ASP A 140 20.40 0.30 -1.92
CA ASP A 140 20.47 -0.88 -1.07
C ASP A 140 19.22 -1.02 -0.20
N LEU A 141 18.74 0.09 0.36
CA LEU A 141 17.52 0.15 1.16
C LEU A 141 16.28 -0.29 0.38
N PHE A 142 16.01 0.30 -0.79
CA PHE A 142 14.82 -0.02 -1.59
C PHE A 142 14.89 -1.46 -2.15
N GLN A 143 16.07 -1.93 -2.56
CA GLN A 143 16.25 -3.32 -2.99
C GLN A 143 16.04 -4.32 -1.85
N GLN A 144 16.47 -4.00 -0.63
CA GLN A 144 16.16 -4.80 0.55
C GLN A 144 14.66 -4.77 0.82
N ALA A 145 14.00 -3.60 0.79
CA ALA A 145 12.56 -3.48 0.99
C ALA A 145 11.75 -4.35 0.01
N LEU A 146 12.13 -4.37 -1.27
CA LEU A 146 11.51 -5.23 -2.28
C LEU A 146 11.69 -6.73 -1.99
N ARG A 147 12.85 -7.13 -1.46
CA ARG A 147 13.10 -8.53 -1.06
C ARG A 147 12.30 -8.91 0.17
N VAL A 148 12.26 -8.04 1.18
CA VAL A 148 11.51 -8.24 2.42
C VAL A 148 10.01 -8.33 2.14
N GLY A 149 9.46 -7.43 1.33
CA GLY A 149 8.05 -7.48 0.97
C GLY A 149 7.69 -8.74 0.19
N LYS A 150 8.49 -9.16 -0.81
CA LYS A 150 8.28 -10.44 -1.52
C LYS A 150 8.32 -11.64 -0.57
N ARG A 151 9.26 -11.65 0.36
CA ARG A 151 9.39 -12.68 1.38
C ARG A 151 8.15 -12.76 2.26
N ALA A 152 7.68 -11.63 2.77
CA ALA A 152 6.47 -11.55 3.59
C ALA A 152 5.22 -12.08 2.85
N HIS A 153 5.02 -11.70 1.59
CA HIS A 153 3.91 -12.21 0.77
C HIS A 153 4.02 -13.73 0.52
N SER A 154 5.24 -14.26 0.39
CA SER A 154 5.46 -15.71 0.18
C SER A 154 5.41 -16.57 1.45
N GLU A 155 5.82 -16.04 2.60
CA GLU A 155 5.97 -16.77 3.86
C GLU A 155 4.76 -16.61 4.80
N THR A 156 3.85 -15.67 4.52
CA THR A 156 2.70 -15.37 5.39
C THR A 156 1.36 -15.43 4.65
N GLY A 157 0.26 -15.42 5.40
CA GLY A 157 -1.10 -15.34 4.84
C GLY A 157 -1.51 -13.95 4.37
N ILE A 158 -0.60 -12.96 4.38
CA ILE A 158 -0.95 -11.55 4.13
C ILE A 158 -1.57 -11.32 2.75
N ASP A 159 -1.28 -12.15 1.75
CA ASP A 159 -1.89 -12.08 0.41
C ASP A 159 -3.38 -12.44 0.41
N ARG A 160 -3.80 -13.35 1.30
CA ARG A 160 -5.24 -13.69 1.49
C ARG A 160 -5.97 -12.56 2.21
N ALA A 161 -5.22 -11.84 3.01
CA ALA A 161 -5.62 -10.65 3.73
C ALA A 161 -5.75 -9.45 2.76
N GLY A 162 -4.84 -9.36 1.77
CA GLY A 162 -4.76 -8.35 0.74
C GLY A 162 -5.49 -8.71 -0.55
N GLN A 163 -6.80 -8.92 -0.46
CA GLN A 163 -7.62 -8.83 -1.66
C GLN A 163 -7.32 -7.49 -2.35
N SER A 164 -7.13 -7.49 -3.68
CA SER A 164 -6.88 -6.24 -4.42
C SER A 164 -7.93 -5.18 -4.04
N LEU A 165 -7.54 -3.89 -3.94
CA LEU A 165 -8.47 -2.76 -3.77
C LEU A 165 -9.67 -2.85 -4.70
N VAL A 166 -9.48 -3.38 -5.91
CA VAL A 166 -10.56 -3.64 -6.86
C VAL A 166 -11.52 -4.72 -6.33
N THR A 167 -11.00 -5.85 -5.85
CA THR A 167 -11.84 -6.95 -5.34
C THR A 167 -12.62 -6.51 -4.11
N PHE A 168 -11.95 -5.85 -3.16
CA PHE A 168 -12.62 -5.29 -1.99
C PHE A 168 -13.65 -4.22 -2.39
N GLY A 169 -13.33 -3.36 -3.36
CA GLY A 169 -14.28 -2.41 -3.96
C GLY A 169 -15.53 -3.07 -4.52
N LEU A 170 -15.36 -4.17 -5.26
CA LEU A 170 -16.47 -4.95 -5.80
C LEU A 170 -17.28 -5.65 -4.69
N GLU A 171 -16.63 -6.17 -3.65
CA GLU A 171 -17.31 -6.72 -2.47
C GLU A 171 -18.18 -5.66 -1.79
N GLN A 172 -17.65 -4.45 -1.60
CA GLN A 172 -18.42 -3.34 -1.05
C GLN A 172 -19.62 -2.99 -1.94
N LEU A 173 -19.44 -2.92 -3.25
CA LEU A 173 -20.53 -2.67 -4.20
C LEU A 173 -21.58 -3.79 -4.22
N ALA A 174 -21.17 -5.05 -4.11
CA ALA A 174 -22.06 -6.22 -4.02
C ALA A 174 -22.77 -6.33 -2.65
N GLY A 175 -22.20 -5.73 -1.60
CA GLY A 175 -22.76 -5.73 -0.26
C GLY A 175 -22.70 -7.13 0.38
N ARG A 176 -23.84 -7.80 0.52
CA ARG A 176 -23.93 -9.13 1.17
C ARG A 176 -23.95 -10.28 0.18
N GLU A 177 -24.08 -9.98 -1.11
CA GLU A 177 -24.11 -10.98 -2.16
C GLU A 177 -22.67 -11.35 -2.57
N PRO A 178 -22.36 -12.62 -2.84
CA PRO A 178 -21.08 -13.00 -3.41
C PRO A 178 -20.84 -12.25 -4.73
N VAL A 179 -19.65 -11.68 -4.92
CA VAL A 179 -19.32 -10.83 -6.09
C VAL A 179 -19.63 -11.52 -7.42
N HIS A 180 -19.41 -12.83 -7.51
CA HIS A 180 -19.70 -13.61 -8.73
C HIS A 180 -21.19 -13.68 -9.08
N ALA A 181 -22.07 -13.75 -8.08
CA ALA A 181 -23.51 -13.78 -8.28
C ALA A 181 -24.02 -12.39 -8.65
N TRP A 182 -23.52 -11.37 -7.95
CA TRP A 182 -23.83 -9.97 -8.23
C TRP A 182 -23.35 -9.52 -9.61
N ALA A 183 -22.15 -9.91 -10.04
CA ALA A 183 -21.54 -9.48 -11.30
C ALA A 183 -22.19 -10.11 -12.55
N LYS A 184 -22.82 -11.28 -12.40
CA LYS A 184 -23.41 -12.02 -13.51
C LYS A 184 -24.50 -11.22 -14.21
N GLY A 185 -24.47 -11.17 -15.55
CA GLY A 185 -25.47 -10.46 -16.33
C GLY A 185 -25.23 -8.95 -16.47
N LYS A 186 -24.21 -8.40 -15.78
CA LYS A 186 -23.90 -6.97 -15.75
C LYS A 186 -22.93 -6.58 -16.85
N ARG A 187 -23.07 -5.34 -17.32
CA ARG A 187 -22.12 -4.67 -18.22
C ARG A 187 -21.19 -3.76 -17.42
N ALA A 188 -19.89 -3.92 -17.61
CA ALA A 188 -18.88 -3.12 -16.94
C ALA A 188 -18.23 -2.10 -17.90
N LEU A 189 -18.05 -0.87 -17.44
CA LEU A 189 -17.25 0.16 -18.10
C LEU A 189 -15.98 0.40 -17.27
N VAL A 190 -14.81 0.22 -17.87
CA VAL A 190 -13.52 0.53 -17.24
C VAL A 190 -12.94 1.77 -17.90
N ILE A 191 -12.71 2.81 -17.12
CA ILE A 191 -12.18 4.09 -17.57
C ILE A 191 -10.69 4.15 -17.22
N GLY A 192 -9.87 4.17 -18.27
CA GLY A 192 -8.42 4.04 -18.22
C GLY A 192 -7.92 2.70 -18.77
N ALA A 193 -6.64 2.65 -19.11
CA ALA A 193 -5.94 1.43 -19.54
C ALA A 193 -4.55 1.31 -18.86
N GLY A 194 -4.45 1.81 -17.62
CA GLY A 194 -3.25 1.68 -16.79
C GLY A 194 -3.19 0.32 -16.08
N SER A 195 -2.14 0.08 -15.28
CA SER A 195 -1.99 -1.15 -14.50
C SER A 195 -3.21 -1.43 -13.60
N MET A 196 -3.75 -0.39 -12.94
CA MET A 196 -4.97 -0.46 -12.13
C MET A 196 -6.20 -0.80 -12.97
N SER A 197 -6.38 -0.15 -14.12
CA SER A 197 -7.49 -0.43 -15.03
C SER A 197 -7.43 -1.86 -15.58
N SER A 198 -6.24 -2.35 -15.91
CA SER A 198 -6.03 -3.73 -16.35
C SER A 198 -6.38 -4.75 -15.26
N LEU A 199 -5.96 -4.50 -14.02
CA LEU A 199 -6.35 -5.33 -12.88
C LEU A 199 -7.85 -5.29 -12.64
N ALA A 200 -8.46 -4.11 -12.73
CA ALA A 200 -9.90 -3.93 -12.56
C ALA A 200 -10.69 -4.71 -13.62
N ALA A 201 -10.33 -4.53 -14.89
CA ALA A 201 -10.96 -5.22 -16.01
C ALA A 201 -10.80 -6.75 -15.90
N ALA A 202 -9.61 -7.23 -15.55
CA ALA A 202 -9.36 -8.66 -15.36
C ALA A 202 -10.12 -9.24 -14.16
N THR A 203 -10.28 -8.46 -13.08
CA THR A 203 -11.04 -8.86 -11.89
C THR A 203 -12.53 -8.93 -12.19
N LEU A 204 -13.08 -7.94 -12.89
CA LEU A 204 -14.46 -7.95 -13.38
C LEU A 204 -14.73 -9.14 -14.29
N ALA A 205 -13.85 -9.41 -15.25
CA ALA A 205 -13.94 -10.55 -16.14
C ALA A 205 -13.96 -11.89 -15.38
N ARG A 206 -13.06 -12.08 -14.42
CA ARG A 206 -13.06 -13.28 -13.54
C ARG A 206 -14.29 -13.36 -12.63
N SER A 207 -14.87 -12.22 -12.27
CA SER A 207 -16.10 -12.14 -11.48
C SER A 207 -17.34 -12.52 -12.28
N GLY A 208 -17.26 -12.57 -13.61
CA GLY A 208 -18.35 -13.08 -14.47
C GLY A 208 -19.30 -12.02 -15.00
N VAL A 209 -18.85 -10.77 -15.19
CA VAL A 209 -19.60 -9.79 -15.99
C VAL A 209 -19.75 -10.25 -17.44
N ASP A 210 -20.84 -9.86 -18.12
CA ASP A 210 -21.12 -10.29 -19.49
C ASP A 210 -20.28 -9.53 -20.52
N GLU A 211 -20.04 -8.24 -20.25
CA GLU A 211 -19.36 -7.32 -21.15
C GLU A 211 -18.42 -6.40 -20.36
N VAL A 212 -17.21 -6.18 -20.87
CA VAL A 212 -16.24 -5.18 -20.39
C VAL A 212 -15.92 -4.20 -21.51
N VAL A 213 -16.33 -2.95 -21.33
CA VAL A 213 -16.01 -1.84 -22.23
C VAL A 213 -14.84 -1.07 -21.63
N VAL A 214 -13.73 -0.94 -22.37
CA VAL A 214 -12.55 -0.21 -21.91
C VAL A 214 -12.48 1.14 -22.63
N ALA A 215 -12.63 2.22 -21.88
CA ALA A 215 -12.50 3.58 -22.38
C ALA A 215 -11.12 4.15 -22.05
N ASN A 216 -10.42 4.73 -23.02
CA ASN A 216 -9.14 5.38 -22.74
C ASN A 216 -8.87 6.58 -23.66
N ARG A 217 -8.02 7.51 -23.20
CA ARG A 217 -7.55 8.65 -24.01
C ARG A 217 -6.74 8.19 -25.22
N THR A 218 -5.92 7.16 -25.06
CA THR A 218 -5.18 6.51 -26.13
C THR A 218 -5.89 5.20 -26.48
N LEU A 219 -6.63 5.19 -27.59
CA LEU A 219 -7.47 4.06 -28.00
C LEU A 219 -6.69 2.75 -28.11
N ASP A 220 -5.51 2.77 -28.73
CA ASP A 220 -4.65 1.59 -28.90
C ASP A 220 -4.35 0.84 -27.58
N ARG A 221 -4.27 1.55 -26.45
CA ARG A 221 -4.04 0.92 -25.15
C ARG A 221 -5.29 0.20 -24.64
N ALA A 222 -6.47 0.76 -24.89
CA ALA A 222 -7.74 0.12 -24.56
C ALA A 222 -7.98 -1.11 -25.45
N GLU A 223 -7.66 -1.02 -26.74
CA GLU A 223 -7.75 -2.15 -27.68
C GLU A 223 -6.90 -3.33 -27.23
N ARG A 224 -5.62 -3.08 -26.91
CA ARG A 224 -4.73 -4.13 -26.38
C ARG A 224 -5.27 -4.78 -25.10
N LEU A 225 -5.84 -3.99 -24.18
CA LEU A 225 -6.42 -4.55 -22.96
C LEU A 225 -7.66 -5.40 -23.26
N ALA A 226 -8.53 -4.95 -24.17
CA ALA A 226 -9.70 -5.72 -24.59
C ALA A 226 -9.31 -7.03 -25.29
N GLU A 227 -8.27 -7.04 -26.12
CA GLU A 227 -7.69 -8.24 -26.73
C GLU A 227 -7.24 -9.24 -25.66
N ILE A 228 -6.42 -8.78 -24.69
CA ILE A 228 -5.93 -9.62 -23.58
C ILE A 228 -7.08 -10.27 -22.79
N LEU A 229 -8.16 -9.53 -22.53
CA LEU A 229 -9.32 -10.05 -21.79
C LEU A 229 -10.07 -11.12 -22.58
N THR A 230 -10.22 -10.90 -23.89
CA THR A 230 -10.89 -11.83 -24.81
C THR A 230 -10.09 -13.12 -24.96
N GLU A 231 -8.77 -13.02 -25.04
CA GLU A 231 -7.85 -14.17 -25.13
C GLU A 231 -7.70 -14.92 -23.79
N GLY A 232 -7.95 -14.24 -22.66
CA GLY A 232 -7.77 -14.77 -21.31
C GLY A 232 -8.71 -15.90 -20.87
N GLY A 233 -9.59 -16.39 -21.75
CA GLY A 233 -10.39 -17.61 -21.53
C GLY A 233 -11.53 -17.46 -20.51
N THR A 234 -11.87 -16.24 -20.10
CA THR A 234 -12.98 -15.96 -19.15
C THR A 234 -14.36 -15.97 -19.81
N GLY A 235 -14.43 -15.93 -21.14
CA GLY A 235 -15.68 -15.90 -21.90
C GLY A 235 -16.38 -14.54 -21.93
N VAL A 236 -15.76 -13.51 -21.35
CA VAL A 236 -16.28 -12.13 -21.36
C VAL A 236 -16.17 -11.51 -22.74
N VAL A 237 -17.17 -10.73 -23.15
CA VAL A 237 -17.07 -9.88 -24.34
C VAL A 237 -16.34 -8.61 -23.96
N ALA A 238 -15.19 -8.33 -24.57
CA ALA A 238 -14.44 -7.10 -24.31
C ALA A 238 -14.35 -6.22 -25.57
N ARG A 239 -14.52 -4.91 -25.41
CA ARG A 239 -14.33 -3.94 -26.51
C ARG A 239 -13.75 -2.63 -26.01
N ALA A 240 -13.02 -1.95 -26.89
CA ALA A 240 -12.44 -0.64 -26.60
C ALA A 240 -13.30 0.49 -27.19
N VAL A 241 -13.34 1.62 -26.48
CA VAL A 241 -13.98 2.86 -26.93
C VAL A 241 -13.08 4.07 -26.68
N PRO A 242 -13.17 5.13 -27.49
CA PRO A 242 -12.48 6.38 -27.21
C PRO A 242 -13.11 7.08 -25.98
N MET A 243 -12.31 7.89 -25.29
CA MET A 243 -12.76 8.65 -24.10
C MET A 243 -14.01 9.51 -24.35
N SER A 244 -14.23 9.98 -25.59
CA SER A 244 -15.41 10.77 -25.96
C SER A 244 -16.73 9.99 -25.89
N GLN A 245 -16.70 8.66 -25.85
CA GLN A 245 -17.88 7.80 -25.76
C GLN A 245 -18.24 7.40 -24.32
N VAL A 246 -17.45 7.82 -23.32
CA VAL A 246 -17.70 7.48 -21.90
C VAL A 246 -19.12 7.84 -21.46
N ALA A 247 -19.61 9.03 -21.82
CA ALA A 247 -20.94 9.49 -21.43
C ALA A 247 -22.07 8.61 -22.01
N GLU A 248 -21.92 8.14 -23.26
CA GLU A 248 -22.89 7.25 -23.89
C GLU A 248 -22.84 5.85 -23.26
N GLU A 249 -21.63 5.31 -23.06
CA GLU A 249 -21.46 3.98 -22.46
C GLU A 249 -21.92 3.92 -21.00
N LEU A 250 -21.80 5.02 -20.25
CA LEU A 250 -22.27 5.11 -18.86
C LEU A 250 -23.79 4.91 -18.75
N THR A 251 -24.57 5.22 -19.81
CA THR A 251 -26.02 4.94 -19.85
C THR A 251 -26.34 3.44 -19.93
N ARG A 252 -25.38 2.63 -20.40
CA ARG A 252 -25.54 1.18 -20.64
C ARG A 252 -24.84 0.33 -19.58
N ALA A 253 -23.83 0.89 -18.91
CA ALA A 253 -23.03 0.18 -17.92
C ALA A 253 -23.80 -0.01 -16.61
N ASP A 254 -23.77 -1.19 -16.02
CA ASP A 254 -24.30 -1.43 -14.67
C ASP A 254 -23.25 -1.06 -13.61
N VAL A 255 -21.97 -1.29 -13.93
CA VAL A 255 -20.83 -0.91 -13.09
C VAL A 255 -19.82 -0.12 -13.91
N ALA A 256 -19.36 1.01 -13.40
CA ALA A 256 -18.24 1.74 -13.96
C ALA A 256 -17.07 1.78 -12.96
N VAL A 257 -15.86 1.46 -13.42
CA VAL A 257 -14.64 1.52 -12.62
C VAL A 257 -13.71 2.55 -13.24
N SER A 258 -13.35 3.59 -12.50
CA SER A 258 -12.43 4.63 -12.96
C SER A 258 -11.08 4.50 -12.25
N CYS A 259 -10.00 4.42 -13.03
CA CYS A 259 -8.63 4.34 -12.51
C CYS A 259 -7.67 5.16 -13.40
N THR A 260 -8.03 6.39 -13.76
CA THR A 260 -7.19 7.21 -14.65
C THR A 260 -6.11 7.97 -13.88
N GLY A 261 -5.08 8.42 -14.61
CA GLY A 261 -4.07 9.37 -14.11
C GLY A 261 -4.40 10.82 -14.49
N ALA A 262 -5.68 11.16 -14.64
CA ALA A 262 -6.09 12.52 -14.98
C ALA A 262 -5.84 13.47 -13.80
N THR A 263 -5.43 14.70 -14.10
CA THR A 263 -5.21 15.75 -13.09
C THR A 263 -6.50 16.49 -12.71
N GLY A 264 -7.66 15.88 -12.94
CA GLY A 264 -8.98 16.49 -12.75
C GLY A 264 -10.11 15.50 -13.04
N LEU A 265 -11.35 15.92 -12.76
CA LEU A 265 -12.53 15.07 -12.87
C LEU A 265 -12.74 14.56 -14.30
N VAL A 266 -12.91 13.25 -14.43
CA VAL A 266 -13.32 12.55 -15.65
C VAL A 266 -14.85 12.48 -15.74
N LEU A 267 -15.52 12.31 -14.60
CA LEU A 267 -16.98 12.27 -14.49
C LEU A 267 -17.45 13.29 -13.45
N THR A 268 -18.16 14.32 -13.91
CA THR A 268 -18.84 15.25 -13.00
C THR A 268 -20.14 14.64 -12.48
N ALA A 269 -20.67 15.15 -11.37
CA ALA A 269 -21.98 14.70 -10.88
C ALA A 269 -23.11 14.94 -11.91
N ALA A 270 -22.98 15.99 -12.73
CA ALA A 270 -23.92 16.26 -13.82
C ALA A 270 -23.85 15.21 -14.94
N ASP A 271 -22.65 14.73 -15.28
CA ASP A 271 -22.48 13.65 -16.27
C ASP A 271 -23.12 12.35 -15.78
N VAL A 272 -22.93 12.02 -14.50
CA VAL A 272 -23.54 10.84 -13.87
C VAL A 272 -25.07 10.97 -13.82
N GLU A 273 -25.59 12.14 -13.45
CA GLU A 273 -27.04 12.41 -13.43
C GLU A 273 -27.65 12.33 -14.84
N ALA A 274 -27.00 12.90 -15.85
CA ALA A 274 -27.43 12.80 -17.24
C ALA A 274 -27.42 11.35 -17.74
N ALA A 275 -26.41 10.56 -17.36
CA ALA A 275 -26.34 9.15 -17.71
C ALA A 275 -27.48 8.34 -17.09
N LEU A 276 -27.84 8.61 -15.83
CA LEU A 276 -28.99 7.99 -15.16
C LEU A 276 -30.31 8.32 -15.87
N ALA A 277 -30.51 9.58 -16.26
CA ALA A 277 -31.70 10.02 -16.98
C ALA A 277 -31.81 9.38 -18.38
N GLY A 278 -30.65 9.10 -19.01
CA GLY A 278 -30.56 8.42 -20.30
C GLY A 278 -30.73 6.90 -20.24
N ARG A 279 -30.80 6.29 -19.06
CA ARG A 279 -31.00 4.83 -18.93
C ARG A 279 -32.43 4.46 -19.33
N VAL A 280 -32.58 3.88 -20.51
CA VAL A 280 -33.83 3.20 -20.88
C VAL A 280 -33.79 1.82 -20.22
N GLY A 281 -34.72 1.54 -19.31
CA GLY A 281 -34.80 0.25 -18.63
C GLY A 281 -34.85 -0.89 -19.64
N ASP A 282 -33.90 -1.82 -19.54
CA ASP A 282 -33.86 -3.05 -20.34
C ASP A 282 -35.08 -3.91 -19.94
N VAL A 283 -36.20 -3.76 -20.66
CA VAL A 283 -37.30 -4.71 -20.61
C VAL A 283 -36.81 -5.96 -21.32
N ARG A 284 -36.06 -6.79 -20.60
CA ARG A 284 -35.85 -8.18 -21.02
C ARG A 284 -37.17 -8.90 -20.76
N ASP A 285 -37.94 -9.11 -21.81
CA ASP A 285 -39.13 -9.94 -21.78
C ASP A 285 -38.78 -11.33 -21.21
N ASP A 286 -39.32 -11.64 -20.04
CA ASP A 286 -39.48 -13.01 -19.55
C ASP A 286 -40.52 -13.70 -20.44
N VAL A 287 -40.15 -14.05 -21.69
CA VAL A 287 -40.89 -15.05 -22.44
C VAL A 287 -40.50 -16.40 -21.87
N ARG A 288 -41.24 -16.84 -20.86
CA ARG A 288 -41.29 -18.26 -20.50
C ARG A 288 -41.92 -19.01 -21.67
N ASP A 289 -41.14 -19.88 -22.28
CA ASP A 289 -41.59 -20.89 -23.23
C ASP A 289 -42.81 -21.64 -22.69
N GLY A 290 -43.97 -21.32 -23.25
CA GLY A 290 -45.19 -22.11 -23.14
C GLY A 290 -45.33 -22.99 -24.38
N HIS A 291 -44.57 -24.09 -24.43
CA HIS A 291 -44.94 -25.23 -25.24
C HIS A 291 -46.10 -25.95 -24.54
N ASP A 292 -47.32 -25.80 -25.05
CA ASP A 292 -48.14 -26.94 -25.46
C ASP A 292 -49.42 -26.46 -26.16
N GLY A 293 -49.50 -26.76 -27.46
CA GLY A 293 -50.73 -26.71 -28.22
C GLY A 293 -51.23 -28.14 -28.42
N SER A 294 -52.31 -28.51 -27.74
CA SER A 294 -53.09 -29.69 -28.08
C SER A 294 -54.56 -29.42 -27.79
N ALA A 295 -55.35 -29.46 -28.87
CA ALA A 295 -56.79 -29.30 -28.90
C ALA A 295 -57.51 -30.51 -28.25
N CYS A 296 -58.63 -30.24 -27.59
CA CYS A 296 -59.81 -31.10 -27.64
C CYS A 296 -61.06 -30.36 -27.13
N ASP A 297 -62.16 -30.66 -27.81
CA ASP A 297 -63.50 -30.11 -27.71
C ASP A 297 -64.29 -30.57 -26.47
N ASP A 298 -65.43 -29.89 -26.31
CA ASP A 298 -66.70 -30.34 -25.75
C ASP A 298 -66.95 -30.34 -24.22
N ASP A 299 -68.09 -29.68 -23.95
CA ASP A 299 -69.14 -29.99 -22.99
C ASP A 299 -69.00 -29.79 -21.47
N ASP A 300 -70.10 -29.20 -20.99
CA ASP A 300 -70.74 -29.38 -19.68
C ASP A 300 -70.27 -28.61 -18.43
N CYS A 301 -71.12 -27.63 -18.11
CA CYS A 301 -71.99 -27.64 -16.92
C CYS A 301 -71.38 -27.56 -15.50
N VAL A 302 -71.76 -26.44 -14.84
CA VAL A 302 -72.69 -26.43 -13.69
C VAL A 302 -72.13 -26.60 -12.25
N ILE A 303 -72.37 -25.52 -11.49
CA ILE A 303 -72.80 -25.45 -10.07
C ILE A 303 -71.73 -25.50 -8.95
N ALA A 304 -71.79 -24.46 -8.11
CA ALA A 304 -71.23 -24.32 -6.75
C ALA A 304 -71.97 -25.28 -5.76
N PRO A 305 -72.13 -25.06 -4.43
CA PRO A 305 -71.39 -24.33 -3.40
C PRO A 305 -71.19 -25.20 -2.11
N HIS A 306 -70.83 -24.54 -1.00
CA HIS A 306 -70.95 -24.96 0.43
C HIS A 306 -69.82 -25.87 0.96
N ALA A 307 -69.37 -25.82 2.23
CA ALA A 307 -69.95 -25.25 3.44
C ALA A 307 -68.88 -25.06 4.57
N THR A 308 -69.10 -24.03 5.40
CA THR A 308 -69.03 -23.93 6.89
C THR A 308 -68.05 -24.71 7.79
N ALA A 309 -67.73 -24.02 8.91
CA ALA A 309 -67.42 -24.48 10.28
C ALA A 309 -65.93 -24.61 10.65
N GLU A 310 -65.43 -24.39 11.87
CA GLU A 310 -65.88 -23.77 13.12
C GLU A 310 -64.61 -23.53 13.99
N ARG A 311 -64.76 -22.83 15.11
CA ARG A 311 -63.75 -22.44 16.11
C ARG A 311 -63.02 -23.65 16.74
N THR A 312 -61.80 -23.43 17.29
CA THR A 312 -61.47 -23.46 18.74
C THR A 312 -59.98 -23.18 19.01
N ALA A 313 -59.69 -22.67 20.21
CA ALA A 313 -58.41 -22.19 20.73
C ALA A 313 -57.56 -23.28 21.40
N GLU A 314 -56.24 -23.04 21.56
CA GLU A 314 -55.48 -23.48 22.74
C GLU A 314 -54.10 -22.80 22.84
N ALA A 315 -53.65 -22.57 24.08
CA ALA A 315 -52.40 -21.94 24.50
C ALA A 315 -51.60 -22.90 25.38
N VAL A 316 -50.26 -22.89 25.33
CA VAL A 316 -49.39 -23.56 26.34
C VAL A 316 -48.03 -22.84 26.47
N ALA A 317 -47.55 -22.65 27.72
CA ALA A 317 -46.21 -22.18 28.15
C ALA A 317 -45.17 -23.34 28.24
N PRO A 318 -43.93 -23.18 28.77
CA PRO A 318 -43.72 -23.34 30.23
C PRO A 318 -42.49 -22.63 30.87
N ASP A 319 -42.40 -22.88 32.19
CA ASP A 319 -41.62 -22.34 33.31
C ASP A 319 -40.10 -22.61 33.41
N THR A 320 -39.49 -21.88 34.36
CA THR A 320 -38.17 -22.05 35.00
C THR A 320 -38.30 -22.72 36.38
N VAL A 321 -37.20 -23.30 36.91
CA VAL A 321 -36.65 -23.16 38.30
C VAL A 321 -35.58 -24.25 38.64
N THR A 322 -34.54 -23.80 39.35
CA THR A 322 -33.31 -24.42 39.92
C THR A 322 -33.56 -25.30 41.19
N PRO A 323 -32.58 -25.93 41.93
CA PRO A 323 -31.51 -25.26 42.73
C PRO A 323 -30.17 -26.03 43.01
N ALA A 324 -29.27 -25.38 43.79
CA ALA A 324 -27.88 -25.68 44.22
C ALA A 324 -27.76 -26.72 45.40
N PRO A 325 -26.65 -26.92 46.20
CA PRO A 325 -25.77 -25.90 46.87
C PRO A 325 -24.26 -26.22 47.22
N GLU A 326 -23.55 -25.17 47.72
CA GLU A 326 -22.53 -25.04 48.83
C GLU A 326 -21.09 -25.65 48.76
N THR A 327 -19.96 -25.08 49.29
CA THR A 327 -19.60 -23.98 50.25
C THR A 327 -18.07 -23.61 50.17
N GLY A 328 -17.68 -22.37 50.51
CA GLY A 328 -16.57 -22.09 51.48
C GLY A 328 -15.39 -21.15 51.13
N GLY A 329 -15.29 -19.97 51.80
CA GLY A 329 -14.01 -19.40 52.31
C GLY A 329 -13.51 -18.01 51.84
N CYS A 330 -13.48 -17.02 52.74
CA CYS A 330 -12.78 -15.70 52.69
C CYS A 330 -11.66 -15.70 53.79
N PRO A 331 -10.70 -14.72 53.96
CA PRO A 331 -10.97 -13.26 54.08
C PRO A 331 -9.81 -12.19 53.81
N VAL A 332 -10.18 -10.88 53.85
CA VAL A 332 -9.43 -9.59 54.15
C VAL A 332 -8.28 -9.08 53.21
N GLY A 333 -8.07 -7.79 52.84
CA GLY A 333 -8.77 -6.48 52.98
C GLY A 333 -7.91 -5.25 52.53
N ARG A 334 -8.56 -4.07 52.32
CA ARG A 334 -8.11 -2.63 52.29
C ARG A 334 -7.09 -2.16 51.20
N VAL A 335 -7.19 -1.00 50.50
CA VAL A 335 -7.44 0.44 50.83
C VAL A 335 -7.92 1.18 49.54
N GLY A 336 -8.99 2.02 49.51
CA GLY A 336 -9.05 3.52 49.58
C GLY A 336 -8.59 4.21 48.27
N ASP A 337 -9.22 5.19 47.60
CA ASP A 337 -10.19 6.29 47.85
C ASP A 337 -10.93 6.60 46.51
N GLU A 338 -12.26 6.79 46.45
CA GLU A 338 -13.03 8.07 46.51
C GLU A 338 -12.51 9.19 45.58
N THR A 339 -13.27 9.70 44.61
CA THR A 339 -14.48 10.52 44.82
C THR A 339 -15.29 10.70 43.52
N ALA A 340 -16.57 10.33 43.56
CA ALA A 340 -17.60 10.80 42.62
C ALA A 340 -18.81 11.25 43.46
N TYR A 341 -19.18 12.52 43.33
CA TYR A 341 -20.33 13.09 44.02
C TYR A 341 -21.61 12.81 43.21
N GLU A 342 -22.52 12.05 43.83
CA GLU A 342 -23.94 11.98 43.49
C GLU A 342 -24.65 13.31 43.75
N GLN A 343 -25.81 13.52 43.09
CA GLN A 343 -27.05 13.85 43.82
C GLN A 343 -28.30 13.69 42.94
N HIS A 344 -29.18 12.74 43.35
CA HIS A 344 -30.64 12.83 43.62
C HIS A 344 -31.57 13.56 42.63
N ALA A 345 -32.81 13.18 42.32
CA ALA A 345 -33.84 12.22 42.80
C ALA A 345 -34.94 12.17 41.70
N ALA A 346 -35.51 11.03 41.27
CA ALA A 346 -36.59 10.20 41.83
C ALA A 346 -38.05 10.77 41.81
N LEU A 347 -38.98 9.84 41.49
CA LEU A 347 -40.48 9.83 41.50
C LEU A 347 -41.22 10.29 40.23
N VAL A 348 -41.84 9.44 39.39
CA VAL A 348 -42.89 8.38 39.53
C VAL A 348 -44.30 8.93 39.84
N GLU A 349 -45.25 8.84 38.88
CA GLU A 349 -46.53 8.08 38.98
C GLU A 349 -47.57 8.38 37.85
N ASN A 350 -48.03 7.30 37.21
CA ASN A 350 -49.42 6.90 36.82
C ASN A 350 -50.24 7.51 35.64
N SER A 351 -50.56 6.61 34.68
CA SER A 351 -51.60 6.57 33.61
C SER A 351 -53.07 6.63 34.09
N PRO A 352 -54.16 6.36 33.29
CA PRO A 352 -54.55 6.61 31.87
C PRO A 352 -55.97 7.26 31.73
N ALA A 353 -56.46 7.56 30.49
CA ALA A 353 -57.81 7.20 29.97
C ALA A 353 -58.37 8.07 28.79
N VAL A 354 -58.73 7.37 27.70
CA VAL A 354 -59.96 7.38 26.85
C VAL A 354 -60.70 8.69 26.47
N GLY A 355 -60.96 8.86 25.16
CA GLY A 355 -62.23 9.43 24.67
C GLY A 355 -62.26 10.06 23.26
N GLY A 356 -63.03 9.46 22.34
CA GLY A 356 -63.80 10.18 21.30
C GLY A 356 -63.22 10.30 19.88
N GLY A 357 -63.82 9.59 18.91
CA GLY A 357 -63.59 9.79 17.47
C GLY A 357 -64.27 11.06 16.90
N PRO A 358 -63.96 11.43 15.64
CA PRO A 358 -64.96 11.16 14.60
C PRO A 358 -64.39 10.61 13.27
N VAL A 359 -65.30 9.97 12.55
CA VAL A 359 -65.24 9.39 11.21
C VAL A 359 -64.47 10.26 10.20
N ARG A 360 -63.49 9.66 9.49
CA ARG A 360 -62.93 10.21 8.25
C ARG A 360 -63.16 9.26 7.08
N VAL A 361 -63.78 9.85 6.07
CA VAL A 361 -64.13 9.36 4.74
C VAL A 361 -62.94 8.64 4.09
N GLY A 362 -63.21 7.48 3.50
CA GLY A 362 -62.23 6.67 2.78
C GLY A 362 -61.52 7.50 1.70
N ARG A 363 -60.22 7.72 1.92
CA ARG A 363 -59.30 8.15 0.87
C ARG A 363 -58.74 6.87 0.27
N VAL A 364 -59.09 6.60 -0.98
CA VAL A 364 -58.40 5.60 -1.80
C VAL A 364 -56.92 5.93 -1.74
N ALA A 365 -56.13 5.04 -1.15
CA ALA A 365 -54.67 5.16 -1.17
C ALA A 365 -54.24 5.23 -2.65
N PRO A 366 -53.37 6.17 -3.05
CA PRO A 366 -52.73 6.03 -4.35
C PRO A 366 -52.04 4.68 -4.35
N ALA A 367 -52.23 3.91 -5.43
CA ALA A 367 -51.55 2.65 -5.63
C ALA A 367 -50.08 2.84 -5.25
N VAL A 368 -49.61 2.05 -4.28
CA VAL A 368 -48.20 1.98 -3.94
C VAL A 368 -47.50 1.57 -5.23
N VAL A 369 -46.86 2.54 -5.88
CA VAL A 369 -45.91 2.29 -6.95
C VAL A 369 -44.87 1.34 -6.35
N PRO A 370 -44.55 0.20 -6.97
CA PRO A 370 -43.56 -0.71 -6.42
C PRO A 370 -42.29 0.07 -6.16
N ALA A 371 -41.73 -0.09 -4.95
CA ALA A 371 -40.52 0.57 -4.52
C ALA A 371 -39.45 0.49 -5.62
N ALA A 372 -38.88 1.64 -5.96
CA ALA A 372 -37.81 1.78 -6.94
C ALA A 372 -36.74 0.71 -6.67
N ARG A 373 -36.44 -0.07 -7.70
CA ARG A 373 -35.39 -1.09 -7.66
C ARG A 373 -34.06 -0.40 -7.32
N ALA A 374 -33.28 -1.09 -6.49
CA ALA A 374 -31.94 -0.73 -6.00
C ALA A 374 -31.05 -0.07 -7.08
N ALA A 375 -30.13 0.80 -6.64
CA ALA A 375 -29.20 1.60 -7.46
C ALA A 375 -28.94 1.02 -8.87
N SER A 376 -29.29 1.81 -9.88
CA SER A 376 -29.17 1.43 -11.29
C SER A 376 -27.76 1.59 -11.85
N LEU A 377 -26.87 2.29 -11.13
CA LEU A 377 -25.48 2.49 -11.52
C LEU A 377 -24.53 2.37 -10.32
N TYR A 378 -23.58 1.44 -10.41
CA TYR A 378 -22.51 1.23 -9.45
C TYR A 378 -21.24 1.90 -9.97
N LEU A 379 -20.58 2.71 -9.13
CA LEU A 379 -19.36 3.42 -9.46
C LEU A 379 -18.26 3.01 -8.49
N LEU A 380 -17.11 2.64 -9.02
CA LEU A 380 -15.90 2.38 -8.26
C LEU A 380 -14.82 3.37 -8.70
N ASP A 381 -14.47 4.32 -7.84
CA ASP A 381 -13.39 5.28 -8.12
C ASP A 381 -12.12 4.89 -7.36
N LEU A 382 -11.08 4.52 -8.12
CA LEU A 382 -9.77 4.15 -7.60
C LEU A 382 -8.67 5.10 -8.11
N ALA A 383 -9.04 6.27 -8.65
CA ALA A 383 -8.09 7.27 -9.14
C ALA A 383 -7.63 8.23 -8.03
N MET A 384 -6.42 8.76 -8.18
CA MET A 384 -5.90 9.83 -7.33
C MET A 384 -5.04 10.80 -8.17
N PRO A 385 -5.44 12.07 -8.34
CA PRO A 385 -6.69 12.70 -7.85
C PRO A 385 -7.97 11.99 -8.35
N ARG A 386 -9.11 12.13 -7.63
CA ARG A 386 -10.36 11.44 -7.98
C ARG A 386 -10.80 11.72 -9.41
N ASP A 387 -11.30 10.69 -10.07
CA ASP A 387 -11.89 10.81 -11.40
C ASP A 387 -13.35 11.21 -11.33
N ILE A 388 -14.06 10.82 -10.26
CA ILE A 388 -15.49 11.02 -10.10
C ILE A 388 -15.75 12.08 -9.03
N ASP A 389 -16.64 13.02 -9.35
CA ASP A 389 -17.04 14.04 -8.40
C ASP A 389 -17.68 13.43 -7.14
N ALA A 390 -17.18 13.82 -5.97
CA ALA A 390 -17.71 13.39 -4.66
C ALA A 390 -19.21 13.67 -4.51
N ALA A 391 -19.74 14.69 -5.21
CA ALA A 391 -21.16 14.99 -5.22
C ALA A 391 -22.03 13.84 -5.75
N ALA A 392 -21.46 12.90 -6.51
CA ALA A 392 -22.15 11.69 -6.96
C ALA A 392 -22.67 10.80 -5.81
N HIS A 393 -22.07 10.87 -4.60
CA HIS A 393 -22.58 10.18 -3.41
C HIS A 393 -24.01 10.58 -3.03
N ARG A 394 -24.44 11.79 -3.43
CA ARG A 394 -25.77 12.32 -3.10
C ARG A 394 -26.82 12.01 -4.16
N LEU A 395 -26.45 11.39 -5.28
CA LEU A 395 -27.36 11.08 -6.37
C LEU A 395 -28.21 9.84 -6.04
N THR A 396 -29.52 9.95 -6.23
CA THR A 396 -30.43 8.81 -6.03
C THR A 396 -30.25 7.82 -7.18
N GLY A 397 -30.10 6.53 -6.86
CA GLY A 397 -29.89 5.49 -7.87
C GLY A 397 -28.42 5.22 -8.21
N VAL A 398 -27.49 5.94 -7.57
CA VAL A 398 -26.04 5.70 -7.69
C VAL A 398 -25.52 5.08 -6.40
N ARG A 399 -24.62 4.10 -6.54
CA ARG A 399 -23.78 3.64 -5.44
C ARG A 399 -22.32 3.88 -5.81
N LEU A 400 -21.72 4.91 -5.24
CA LEU A 400 -20.30 5.20 -5.38
C LEU A 400 -19.54 4.56 -4.21
N VAL A 401 -18.47 3.84 -4.54
CA VAL A 401 -17.43 3.40 -3.61
C VAL A 401 -16.14 4.01 -4.12
N ASP A 402 -15.57 4.90 -3.34
CA ASP A 402 -14.27 5.50 -3.61
C ASP A 402 -13.21 4.97 -2.63
N ILE A 403 -11.97 5.41 -2.82
CA ILE A 403 -10.83 5.06 -1.96
C ILE A 403 -11.14 5.39 -0.48
N GLU A 404 -11.80 6.53 -0.20
CA GLU A 404 -12.16 6.93 1.17
C GLU A 404 -13.15 5.95 1.81
N SER A 405 -14.20 5.59 1.08
CA SER A 405 -15.19 4.60 1.52
C SER A 405 -14.56 3.22 1.79
N LEU A 406 -13.54 2.84 1.02
CA LEU A 406 -12.81 1.58 1.21
C LEU A 406 -11.92 1.61 2.45
N ALA A 407 -11.23 2.72 2.71
CA ALA A 407 -10.43 2.90 3.93
C ALA A 407 -11.27 2.71 5.20
N ASP A 408 -12.45 3.30 5.25
CA ASP A 408 -13.34 3.20 6.43
C ASP A 408 -13.80 1.75 6.67
N ALA A 409 -14.06 1.01 5.59
CA ALA A 409 -14.59 -0.34 5.69
C ALA A 409 -13.52 -1.42 5.95
N SER A 410 -12.25 -1.17 5.63
CA SER A 410 -11.16 -2.15 5.83
C SER A 410 -10.67 -2.21 7.28
N ALA A 411 -10.98 -1.19 8.11
CA ALA A 411 -10.54 -1.11 9.49
C ALA A 411 -11.08 -2.22 10.42
N ASP A 412 -12.15 -2.91 10.03
CA ASP A 412 -12.88 -3.88 10.87
C ASP A 412 -12.55 -5.38 10.61
N ALA A 413 -11.57 -5.71 9.76
CA ALA A 413 -11.28 -7.10 9.38
C ALA A 413 -10.35 -7.87 10.37
N PRO A 414 -10.64 -9.14 10.72
CA PRO A 414 -9.83 -9.93 11.65
C PRO A 414 -8.56 -10.50 10.97
N MET A 415 -7.43 -9.80 11.07
CA MET A 415 -6.16 -10.14 10.39
C MET A 415 -4.94 -10.22 11.33
N ALA A 416 -5.15 -10.23 12.66
CA ALA A 416 -4.10 -9.96 13.64
C ALA A 416 -2.88 -10.92 13.58
N ALA A 417 -3.10 -12.23 13.39
CA ALA A 417 -2.02 -13.22 13.45
C ALA A 417 -1.04 -13.15 12.26
N ASP A 418 -1.56 -12.96 11.04
CA ASP A 418 -0.71 -12.81 9.84
C ASP A 418 0.06 -11.48 9.88
N VAL A 419 -0.57 -10.41 10.37
CA VAL A 419 0.07 -9.11 10.56
C VAL A 419 1.23 -9.19 11.56
N ASP A 420 1.07 -9.93 12.67
CA ASP A 420 2.12 -10.11 13.66
C ASP A 420 3.32 -10.92 13.12
N ALA A 421 3.07 -11.92 12.26
CA ALA A 421 4.12 -12.65 11.57
C ALA A 421 4.94 -11.72 10.65
N VAL A 422 4.27 -10.86 9.88
CA VAL A 422 4.94 -9.89 9.00
C VAL A 422 5.72 -8.85 9.81
N ARG A 423 5.19 -8.35 10.93
CA ARG A 423 5.92 -7.43 11.83
C ARG A 423 7.20 -8.04 12.39
N THR A 424 7.19 -9.36 12.64
CA THR A 424 8.39 -10.10 13.05
C THR A 424 9.43 -10.12 11.93
N ILE A 425 9.02 -10.46 10.70
CA ILE A 425 9.90 -10.43 9.52
C ILE A 425 10.51 -9.04 9.34
N VAL A 426 9.69 -7.97 9.41
CA VAL A 426 10.17 -6.59 9.28
C VAL A 426 11.20 -6.26 10.36
N SER A 427 10.92 -6.60 11.62
CA SER A 427 11.82 -6.30 12.74
C SER A 427 13.19 -6.99 12.58
N ASP A 428 13.20 -8.26 12.19
CA ASP A 428 14.43 -9.03 11.94
C ASP A 428 15.25 -8.42 10.80
N GLU A 429 14.57 -8.00 9.73
CA GLU A 429 15.22 -7.44 8.54
C GLU A 429 15.75 -6.02 8.78
N VAL A 430 15.06 -5.20 9.59
CA VAL A 430 15.59 -3.89 10.03
C VAL A 430 16.87 -4.08 10.83
N ALA A 431 16.88 -5.04 11.78
CA ALA A 431 18.07 -5.33 12.57
C ALA A 431 19.24 -5.82 11.69
N ALA A 432 18.95 -6.69 10.71
CA ALA A 432 19.95 -7.17 9.76
C ALA A 432 20.49 -6.04 8.86
N PHE A 433 19.61 -5.17 8.35
CA PHE A 433 19.99 -4.04 7.52
C PHE A 433 20.87 -3.05 8.29
N GLY A 434 20.49 -2.68 9.52
CA GLY A 434 21.28 -1.79 10.37
C GLY A 434 22.66 -2.38 10.70
N ALA A 435 22.75 -3.70 10.95
CA ALA A 435 24.03 -4.37 11.16
C ALA A 435 24.92 -4.32 9.91
N ALA A 436 24.36 -4.54 8.73
CA ALA A 436 25.07 -4.43 7.45
C ALA A 436 25.58 -2.99 7.19
N GLN A 437 24.76 -1.97 7.46
CA GLN A 437 25.13 -0.58 7.30
C GLN A 437 26.30 -0.18 8.22
N ARG A 438 26.23 -0.56 9.50
CA ARG A 438 27.34 -0.33 10.45
C ARG A 438 28.63 -1.00 9.99
N ALA A 439 28.56 -2.24 9.50
CA ALA A 439 29.73 -2.94 8.96
C ALA A 439 30.32 -2.22 7.72
N ALA A 440 29.46 -1.67 6.84
CA ALA A 440 29.90 -0.89 5.68
C ALA A 440 30.63 0.39 6.09
N HIS A 441 30.14 1.13 7.09
CA HIS A 441 30.78 2.35 7.60
C HIS A 441 32.18 2.12 8.19
N ILE A 442 32.45 0.94 8.74
CA ILE A 442 33.75 0.61 9.35
C ILE A 442 34.79 0.21 8.30
N THR A 443 34.37 -0.30 7.14
CA THR A 443 35.28 -0.87 6.13
C THR A 443 36.35 0.12 5.65
N PRO A 444 36.04 1.40 5.34
CA PRO A 444 37.07 2.38 4.96
C PRO A 444 38.12 2.64 6.04
N THR A 445 37.70 2.67 7.31
CA THR A 445 38.61 2.85 8.46
C THR A 445 39.57 1.67 8.59
N VAL A 446 39.07 0.44 8.38
CA VAL A 446 39.90 -0.77 8.35
C VAL A 446 40.91 -0.75 7.21
N VAL A 447 40.50 -0.32 6.03
CA VAL A 447 41.40 -0.22 4.87
C VAL A 447 42.48 0.84 5.12
N ALA A 448 42.11 2.03 5.63
CA ALA A 448 43.07 3.06 6.00
C ALA A 448 44.10 2.59 7.02
N LEU A 449 43.67 1.85 8.06
CA LEU A 449 44.56 1.23 9.04
C LEU A 449 45.59 0.28 8.39
N ARG A 450 45.15 -0.55 7.44
CA ARG A 450 46.06 -1.49 6.74
C ARG A 450 47.03 -0.76 5.81
N THR A 451 46.59 0.32 5.15
CA THR A 451 47.46 1.17 4.34
C THR A 451 48.55 1.81 5.19
N MET A 452 48.17 2.45 6.30
CA MET A 452 49.12 3.04 7.25
C MET A 452 50.17 2.01 7.70
N ALA A 453 49.74 0.80 8.06
CA ALA A 453 50.65 -0.24 8.48
C ALA A 453 51.59 -0.72 7.35
N ALA A 454 51.10 -0.80 6.12
CA ALA A 454 51.91 -1.12 4.96
C ALA A 454 52.97 -0.04 4.68
N ASP A 455 52.64 1.24 4.89
CA ASP A 455 53.56 2.35 4.74
C ASP A 455 54.66 2.32 5.82
N VAL A 456 54.31 2.02 7.07
CA VAL A 456 55.28 1.82 8.16
C VAL A 456 56.24 0.67 7.81
N VAL A 457 55.70 -0.47 7.36
CA VAL A 457 56.54 -1.61 6.93
C VAL A 457 57.47 -1.21 5.80
N SER A 458 56.96 -0.52 4.78
CA SER A 458 57.76 -0.09 3.63
C SER A 458 58.87 0.88 4.03
N GLY A 459 58.59 1.80 4.96
CA GLY A 459 59.58 2.72 5.52
C GLY A 459 60.69 2.00 6.30
N GLU A 460 60.35 0.99 7.10
CA GLU A 460 61.34 0.22 7.86
C GLU A 460 62.21 -0.68 6.98
N ILE A 461 61.64 -1.27 5.91
CA ILE A 461 62.42 -2.00 4.92
C ILE A 461 63.38 -1.07 4.17
N ALA A 462 62.95 0.12 3.77
CA ALA A 462 63.84 1.10 3.14
C ALA A 462 64.99 1.54 4.07
N ARG A 463 64.73 1.67 5.37
CA ARG A 463 65.78 1.95 6.39
C ARG A 463 66.75 0.79 6.53
N LEU A 464 66.26 -0.45 6.50
CA LEU A 464 67.10 -1.65 6.51
C LEU A 464 68.01 -1.69 5.28
N ASP A 465 67.47 -1.37 4.10
CA ASP A 465 68.20 -1.34 2.84
C ASP A 465 69.35 -0.33 2.88
N GLY A 466 69.11 0.87 3.43
CA GLY A 466 70.13 1.89 3.60
C GLY A 466 71.22 1.54 4.63
N ARG A 467 70.87 0.80 5.70
CA ARG A 467 71.81 0.42 6.77
C ARG A 467 72.63 -0.84 6.45
N LEU A 468 72.09 -1.75 5.65
CA LEU A 468 72.71 -3.03 5.29
C LEU A 468 72.75 -3.19 3.75
N PRO A 469 73.57 -2.40 3.04
CA PRO A 469 73.65 -2.45 1.58
C PRO A 469 74.25 -3.78 1.07
N GLY A 470 75.01 -4.50 1.91
CA GLY A 470 75.63 -5.79 1.56
C GLY A 470 74.76 -7.03 1.79
N LEU A 471 73.50 -6.86 2.23
CA LEU A 471 72.58 -7.98 2.44
C LEU A 471 72.12 -8.59 1.10
N GLY A 472 72.18 -9.92 0.95
CA GLY A 472 71.77 -10.59 -0.28
C GLY A 472 70.27 -10.48 -0.53
N ASP A 473 69.85 -10.46 -1.80
CA ASP A 473 68.45 -10.26 -2.19
C ASP A 473 67.50 -11.32 -1.59
N LYS A 474 67.99 -12.56 -1.44
CA LYS A 474 67.23 -13.66 -0.83
C LYS A 474 66.97 -13.42 0.66
N GLU A 475 67.96 -12.91 1.38
CA GLU A 475 67.84 -12.60 2.82
C GLU A 475 66.94 -11.38 3.02
N ARG A 476 67.06 -10.38 2.15
CA ARG A 476 66.20 -9.19 2.13
C ARG A 476 64.73 -9.54 1.91
N ALA A 477 64.46 -10.44 0.96
CA ALA A 477 63.12 -10.94 0.69
C ALA A 477 62.53 -11.68 1.90
N GLU A 478 63.33 -12.54 2.55
CA GLU A 478 62.89 -13.31 3.72
C GLU A 478 62.57 -12.40 4.93
N ILE A 479 63.40 -11.39 5.17
CA ILE A 479 63.16 -10.39 6.22
C ILE A 479 61.89 -9.60 5.90
N THR A 480 61.74 -9.12 4.66
CA THR A 480 60.55 -8.37 4.22
C THR A 480 59.28 -9.19 4.41
N GLN A 481 59.31 -10.48 4.02
CA GLN A 481 58.16 -11.36 4.17
C GLN A 481 57.84 -11.65 5.64
N THR A 482 58.88 -11.78 6.48
CA THR A 482 58.72 -11.97 7.93
C THR A 482 58.04 -10.77 8.58
N VAL A 483 58.51 -9.55 8.28
CA VAL A 483 57.93 -8.31 8.82
C VAL A 483 56.47 -8.15 8.37
N ARG A 484 56.18 -8.33 7.08
CA ARG A 484 54.80 -8.28 6.56
C ARG A 484 53.89 -9.29 7.26
N ARG A 485 54.35 -10.53 7.42
CA ARG A 485 53.59 -11.60 8.10
C ARG A 485 53.31 -11.29 9.56
N VAL A 486 54.25 -10.65 10.28
CA VAL A 486 54.04 -10.21 11.66
C VAL A 486 52.96 -9.13 11.71
N VAL A 487 53.05 -8.10 10.88
CA VAL A 487 52.07 -7.01 10.82
C VAL A 487 50.69 -7.50 10.42
N ASP A 488 50.58 -8.37 9.41
CA ASP A 488 49.32 -8.98 9.00
C ASP A 488 48.68 -9.78 10.15
N LYS A 489 49.47 -10.56 10.90
CA LYS A 489 48.98 -11.29 12.08
C LYS A 489 48.50 -10.37 13.20
N LEU A 490 49.22 -9.26 13.45
CA LEU A 490 48.83 -8.27 14.47
C LEU A 490 47.55 -7.53 14.10
N LEU A 491 47.31 -7.25 12.82
CA LEU A 491 46.13 -6.51 12.36
C LEU A 491 44.92 -7.39 12.09
N HIS A 492 45.10 -8.68 11.82
CA HIS A 492 44.00 -9.59 11.48
C HIS A 492 42.95 -9.65 12.61
N ALA A 493 43.36 -9.96 13.84
CA ALA A 493 42.42 -10.13 14.95
C ALA A 493 41.69 -8.83 15.34
N PRO A 494 42.35 -7.66 15.49
CA PRO A 494 41.66 -6.39 15.73
C PRO A 494 40.69 -6.02 14.60
N THR A 495 41.08 -6.21 13.34
CA THR A 495 40.23 -5.90 12.18
C THR A 495 38.96 -6.73 12.16
N VAL A 496 39.09 -8.05 12.39
CA VAL A 496 37.93 -8.96 12.46
C VAL A 496 37.04 -8.60 13.65
N ARG A 497 37.64 -8.33 14.81
CA ARG A 497 36.89 -8.03 16.03
C ARG A 497 36.10 -6.72 15.92
N VAL A 498 36.68 -5.69 15.30
CA VAL A 498 35.96 -4.43 15.07
C VAL A 498 34.77 -4.64 14.13
N LYS A 499 34.90 -5.42 13.05
CA LYS A 499 33.74 -5.74 12.18
C LYS A 499 32.63 -6.49 12.91
N GLN A 500 32.99 -7.42 13.80
CA GLN A 500 32.02 -8.14 14.64
C GLN A 500 31.30 -7.18 15.59
N LEU A 501 32.06 -6.37 16.33
CA LEU A 501 31.53 -5.41 17.30
C LEU A 501 30.70 -4.30 16.64
N ALA A 502 30.99 -3.95 15.38
CA ALA A 502 30.18 -3.05 14.56
C ALA A 502 28.74 -3.54 14.37
N SER A 503 28.58 -4.86 14.32
CA SER A 503 27.31 -5.50 14.02
C SER A 503 26.39 -5.51 15.25
N GLU A 504 26.95 -5.32 16.45
CA GLU A 504 26.22 -5.27 17.72
C GLU A 504 25.64 -3.86 18.01
N PRO A 505 24.52 -3.76 18.76
CA PRO A 505 23.96 -2.47 19.18
C PRO A 505 24.97 -1.66 20.00
N GLY A 506 25.20 -0.40 19.64
CA GLY A 506 26.21 0.48 20.27
C GLY A 506 27.60 0.45 19.60
N GLY A 507 27.78 -0.32 18.53
CA GLY A 507 29.07 -0.48 17.84
C GLY A 507 29.60 0.75 17.07
N ALA A 508 28.84 1.84 16.99
CA ALA A 508 29.21 3.05 16.24
C ALA A 508 30.52 3.69 16.75
N GLY A 509 30.79 3.62 18.05
CA GLY A 509 31.99 4.20 18.66
C GLY A 509 33.30 3.48 18.33
N TYR A 510 33.27 2.27 17.77
CA TYR A 510 34.50 1.52 17.48
C TYR A 510 35.28 2.07 16.27
N ALA A 511 34.58 2.67 15.30
CA ALA A 511 35.24 3.33 14.17
C ALA A 511 36.05 4.55 14.66
N ASP A 512 35.45 5.35 15.53
CA ASP A 512 36.09 6.54 16.10
C ASP A 512 37.21 6.17 17.09
N ALA A 513 37.01 5.09 17.85
CA ALA A 513 38.08 4.52 18.67
C ALA A 513 39.28 4.10 17.82
N LEU A 514 39.08 3.44 16.66
CA LEU A 514 40.18 3.09 15.76
C LEU A 514 40.88 4.34 15.19
N ARG A 515 40.12 5.34 14.74
CA ARG A 515 40.69 6.60 14.22
C ARG A 515 41.55 7.27 15.28
N THR A 516 41.07 7.30 16.52
CA THR A 516 41.78 7.94 17.65
C THR A 516 42.99 7.13 18.10
N LEU A 517 42.87 5.81 18.23
CA LEU A 517 43.92 4.94 18.73
C LEU A 517 45.10 4.82 17.76
N PHE A 518 44.85 4.94 16.46
CA PHE A 518 45.86 4.79 15.42
C PHE A 518 46.16 6.08 14.65
N ASP A 519 45.61 7.23 15.10
CA ASP A 519 45.79 8.54 14.49
C ASP A 519 45.60 8.51 12.95
N LEU A 520 44.50 7.87 12.52
CA LEU A 520 44.23 7.65 11.11
C LEU A 520 43.82 8.98 10.45
N ASP A 521 44.56 9.38 9.42
CA ASP A 521 44.28 10.58 8.65
C ASP A 521 42.85 10.56 8.05
N PRO A 522 41.99 11.54 8.40
CA PRO A 522 40.63 11.65 7.86
C PRO A 522 40.60 11.74 6.32
N GLU A 523 41.59 12.34 5.67
CA GLU A 523 41.64 12.44 4.21
C GLU A 523 41.89 11.08 3.56
N THR A 524 42.76 10.27 4.14
CA THR A 524 43.02 8.89 3.71
C THR A 524 41.75 8.02 3.81
N VAL A 525 41.00 8.12 4.91
CA VAL A 525 39.72 7.41 5.07
C VAL A 525 38.71 7.89 4.01
N ALA A 526 38.58 9.20 3.80
CA ALA A 526 37.68 9.77 2.81
C ALA A 526 38.08 9.42 1.36
N ALA A 527 39.37 9.28 1.07
CA ALA A 527 39.88 8.83 -0.22
C ALA A 527 39.51 7.36 -0.50
N VAL A 528 39.63 6.48 0.50
CA VAL A 528 39.20 5.08 0.40
C VAL A 528 37.69 4.99 0.20
N SER A 529 36.90 5.74 0.97
CA SER A 529 35.44 5.80 0.80
C SER A 529 35.05 6.22 -0.63
N ARG A 530 35.72 7.24 -1.20
CA ARG A 530 35.50 7.67 -2.59
C ARG A 530 35.91 6.61 -3.62
N ALA A 531 37.03 5.92 -3.40
CA ALA A 531 37.47 4.85 -4.30
C ALA A 531 36.50 3.64 -4.29
N ASP A 532 35.97 3.27 -3.13
CA ASP A 532 34.94 2.24 -2.99
C ASP A 532 33.62 2.67 -3.66
N LEU A 533 33.27 3.96 -3.63
CA LEU A 533 32.11 4.52 -4.34
C LEU A 533 32.25 4.37 -5.86
N LEU A 534 33.41 4.72 -6.42
CA LEU A 534 33.69 4.64 -7.86
C LEU A 534 33.83 3.20 -8.39
N SER A 535 34.43 2.30 -7.60
CA SER A 535 34.67 0.90 -8.01
C SER A 535 33.38 0.09 -8.16
N ASN A 536 32.38 0.37 -7.32
CA ASN A 536 31.09 -0.36 -7.35
C ASN A 536 30.10 0.24 -8.35
N ALA A 537 30.22 1.52 -8.71
CA ALA A 537 29.42 2.13 -9.79
C ALA A 537 29.70 1.46 -11.15
N GLY A 538 30.94 1.04 -11.40
CA GLY A 538 31.31 0.26 -12.59
C GLY A 538 30.80 -1.20 -12.57
N GLY A 539 30.65 -1.80 -11.38
CA GLY A 539 30.10 -3.16 -11.23
C GLY A 539 28.59 -3.24 -11.45
N GLN A 540 27.85 -2.17 -11.10
CA GLN A 540 26.39 -2.10 -11.27
C GLN A 540 25.96 -1.94 -12.73
N GLN A 541 26.77 -1.31 -13.59
CA GLN A 541 26.51 -1.27 -15.04
C GLN A 541 26.62 -2.65 -15.71
N ASN A 542 27.46 -3.55 -15.16
CA ASN A 542 27.69 -4.87 -15.76
C ASN A 542 26.59 -5.89 -15.41
N GLN A 543 25.94 -5.78 -14.24
CA GLN A 543 24.82 -6.65 -13.83
C GLN A 543 23.48 -6.32 -14.53
N LEU A 544 23.35 -5.11 -15.08
CA LEU A 544 22.18 -4.72 -15.88
C LEU A 544 22.22 -5.33 -17.29
N HIS A 545 23.40 -5.62 -17.84
CA HIS A 545 23.54 -6.25 -19.16
C HIS A 545 23.40 -7.78 -19.14
N GLU A 546 23.70 -8.47 -18.03
CA GLU A 546 23.57 -9.94 -17.94
C GLU A 546 22.12 -10.44 -17.76
N ASN A 547 21.17 -9.57 -17.43
CA ASN A 547 19.76 -9.96 -17.23
C ASN A 547 18.89 -9.85 -18.50
N ASP A 548 19.47 -9.44 -19.64
CA ASP A 548 18.74 -9.21 -20.90
C ASP A 548 19.12 -10.18 -22.04
N GLU A 549 19.83 -11.28 -21.72
CA GLU A 549 20.05 -12.35 -22.70
C GLU A 549 18.86 -13.33 -22.75
N PRO A 550 18.13 -13.44 -23.87
CA PRO A 550 17.11 -14.47 -24.03
C PRO A 550 17.81 -15.82 -24.14
N LYS A 551 17.49 -16.74 -23.21
CA LYS A 551 17.90 -18.15 -23.25
C LYS A 551 17.48 -18.75 -24.60
N ARG A 552 18.40 -18.79 -25.56
CA ARG A 552 18.23 -19.54 -26.80
C ARG A 552 18.16 -21.01 -26.45
N GLY A 553 16.96 -21.58 -26.60
CA GLY A 553 16.72 -23.02 -26.50
C GLY A 553 17.63 -23.79 -27.45
N ARG A 554 18.29 -24.82 -26.92
CA ARG A 554 18.87 -25.88 -27.75
C ARG A 554 17.73 -26.81 -28.18
N ALA A 555 17.61 -26.96 -29.49
CA ALA A 555 16.86 -28.03 -30.16
C ALA A 555 17.51 -29.39 -29.90
#